data_AF-A0A179UJM2-F1
#
_entry.id   AF-A0A179UJM2-F1
#
_cell.length_a   1.000
_cell.length_b   1.000
_cell.length_c   1.000
_cell.angle_alpha   90.00
_cell.angle_beta   90.00
_cell.angle_gamma   90.00
#
_symmetry.space_group_name_H-M   'P 1'
#
loop_
_entity.id
_entity.type
_entity.pdbx_description
1 polymer ?
#
loop_
_entity_poly.entity_id
_entity_poly.type
_entity_poly.pdbx_seq_one_letter_code
_entity_poly.pdbx_strand_id
1 'polypeptide(L)'
;MADHSHHGPLPLTYYPAFCHKISPTFFAWVKIAAIDMHHLKLRPGFEGQNIYFYLNHPIQFICAAGIIVARDEQERRSILVLDDSSGACLEVVCSKNVQVPNTNAITTTNNSNSSNNYNNNNTSPTQPTHLASATNRPLNITPLLPGARAKLKGTISCFRGMLQLHLERYEILRDTNAEVRFWDERTRFRLQVLSVPWVVARGEVERLRVEAEGVAVAAAAGRKDGDGYLNADGHVVARRRKAEREREREKERERRRGEGEERDRLRIEKRYEREEVVREKLARRCREKSALVRRDGKRRKRVRQVDV
;
A
#
# COMPACT_ATOMS: atom_id res chain seq x y z
N MET A 1 23.80 47.95 -9.80
CA MET A 1 22.77 47.02 -10.32
C MET A 1 23.21 45.62 -9.96
N ALA A 2 22.67 45.07 -8.88
CA ALA A 2 22.98 43.71 -8.44
C ALA A 2 22.01 42.75 -9.12
N ASP A 3 22.57 41.80 -9.86
CA ASP A 3 21.88 40.73 -10.56
C ASP A 3 21.27 39.76 -9.54
N HIS A 4 19.94 39.78 -9.42
CA HIS A 4 19.18 38.81 -8.63
C HIS A 4 19.00 37.55 -9.46
N SER A 5 20.01 36.68 -9.43
CA SER A 5 19.94 35.32 -9.96
C SER A 5 18.78 34.56 -9.31
N HIS A 6 17.69 34.41 -10.08
CA HIS A 6 16.58 33.51 -9.78
C HIS A 6 17.07 32.07 -9.82
N HIS A 7 17.61 31.58 -8.71
CA HIS A 7 17.81 30.14 -8.51
C HIS A 7 16.46 29.48 -8.28
N GLY A 8 15.81 29.09 -9.39
CA GLY A 8 14.74 28.10 -9.37
C GLY A 8 15.22 26.79 -8.72
N PRO A 9 14.30 25.95 -8.22
CA PRO A 9 14.67 24.68 -7.61
C PRO A 9 15.49 23.84 -8.60
N LEU A 10 16.61 23.29 -8.13
CA LEU A 10 17.48 22.44 -8.93
C LEU A 10 16.68 21.28 -9.56
N PRO A 11 16.99 20.88 -10.81
CA PRO A 11 16.31 19.78 -11.46
C PRO A 11 16.48 18.49 -10.66
N LEU A 12 15.39 17.74 -10.49
CA LEU A 12 15.38 16.48 -9.76
C LEU A 12 16.12 15.38 -10.53
N THR A 13 17.03 14.69 -9.86
CA THR A 13 17.72 13.50 -10.40
C THR A 13 16.85 12.26 -10.25
N TYR A 14 16.62 11.55 -11.36
CA TYR A 14 15.91 10.26 -11.36
C TYR A 14 16.92 9.14 -11.48
N TYR A 15 16.91 8.24 -10.51
CA TYR A 15 17.87 7.14 -10.47
C TYR A 15 17.37 5.93 -11.28
N PRO A 16 18.27 5.18 -11.94
CA PRO A 16 17.93 3.94 -12.63
C PRO A 16 17.25 2.91 -11.72
N ALA A 17 16.52 1.97 -12.33
CA ALA A 17 15.75 0.94 -11.60
C ALA A 17 16.58 0.13 -10.59
N PHE A 18 17.87 -0.14 -10.89
CA PHE A 18 18.75 -0.86 -9.97
C PHE A 18 19.01 -0.11 -8.64
N CYS A 19 18.81 1.21 -8.62
CA CYS A 19 18.91 2.02 -7.40
C CYS A 19 17.63 1.96 -6.56
N HIS A 20 16.49 1.57 -7.12
CA HIS A 20 15.20 1.73 -6.44
C HIS A 20 15.10 0.94 -5.14
N LYS A 21 15.83 -0.17 -5.01
CA LYS A 21 15.85 -0.99 -3.79
C LYS A 21 16.34 -0.26 -2.53
N ILE A 22 17.10 0.83 -2.67
CA ILE A 22 17.55 1.67 -1.55
C ILE A 22 16.67 2.92 -1.35
N SER A 23 15.67 3.14 -2.21
CA SER A 23 14.69 4.21 -1.99
C SER A 23 13.85 3.90 -0.75
N PRO A 24 13.55 4.91 0.10
CA PRO A 24 12.67 4.72 1.25
C PRO A 24 11.22 4.41 0.87
N THR A 25 10.82 4.61 -0.38
CA THR A 25 9.42 4.44 -0.84
C THR A 25 9.17 3.16 -1.63
N PHE A 26 10.21 2.54 -2.20
CA PHE A 26 10.00 1.53 -3.25
C PHE A 26 9.37 0.23 -2.77
N PHE A 27 9.75 -0.23 -1.57
CA PHE A 27 9.16 -1.41 -0.93
C PHE A 27 8.25 -1.06 0.26
N ALA A 28 7.94 0.23 0.43
CA ALA A 28 7.14 0.71 1.54
C ALA A 28 5.68 0.89 1.14
N TRP A 29 4.77 0.69 2.10
CA TRP A 29 3.39 1.15 1.98
C TRP A 29 3.35 2.65 2.21
N VAL A 30 3.52 3.41 1.12
CA VAL A 30 3.62 4.88 1.18
C VAL A 30 2.30 5.45 1.69
N LYS A 31 2.34 6.01 2.89
CA LYS A 31 1.18 6.66 3.51
C LYS A 31 0.95 7.98 2.80
N ILE A 32 -0.13 8.07 2.04
CA ILE A 32 -0.36 9.17 1.11
C ILE A 32 -1.82 9.64 1.19
N ALA A 33 -2.03 10.92 0.90
CA ALA A 33 -3.36 11.49 0.79
C ALA A 33 -3.96 11.20 -0.60
N ALA A 34 -5.28 11.15 -0.72
CA ALA A 34 -5.94 10.95 -2.01
C ALA A 34 -5.53 12.03 -3.03
N ILE A 35 -5.45 13.30 -2.61
CA ILE A 35 -5.00 14.40 -3.48
C ILE A 35 -3.55 14.22 -3.97
N ASP A 36 -2.66 13.72 -3.12
CA ASP A 36 -1.25 13.50 -3.47
C ASP A 36 -1.10 12.31 -4.41
N MET A 37 -1.93 11.29 -4.21
CA MET A 37 -1.97 10.10 -5.04
C MET A 37 -2.31 10.46 -6.49
N HIS A 38 -3.31 11.32 -6.70
CA HIS A 38 -3.66 11.84 -8.04
C HIS A 38 -2.59 12.73 -8.67
N HIS A 39 -1.67 13.28 -7.89
CA HIS A 39 -0.55 14.07 -8.39
C HIS A 39 0.70 13.25 -8.74
N LEU A 40 0.70 11.94 -8.46
CA LEU A 40 1.79 11.06 -8.83
C LEU A 40 2.03 11.09 -10.35
N LYS A 41 3.31 11.07 -10.75
CA LYS A 41 3.70 11.19 -12.15
C LYS A 41 4.29 9.90 -12.68
N LEU A 42 3.91 9.55 -13.90
CA LEU A 42 4.68 8.61 -14.72
C LEU A 42 5.93 9.32 -15.25
N ARG A 43 6.99 8.56 -15.48
CA ARG A 43 8.24 9.08 -16.05
C ARG A 43 8.68 8.22 -17.22
N PRO A 44 9.22 8.84 -18.28
CA PRO A 44 9.81 8.10 -19.38
C PRO A 44 10.94 7.17 -18.90
N GLY A 45 11.02 5.97 -19.46
CA GLY A 45 11.98 4.93 -19.10
C GLY A 45 11.51 3.98 -17.99
N PHE A 46 10.31 4.19 -17.43
CA PHE A 46 9.68 3.32 -16.43
C PHE A 46 8.29 2.83 -16.86
N GLU A 47 7.95 2.98 -18.14
CA GLU A 47 6.69 2.53 -18.70
C GLU A 47 6.51 1.02 -18.49
N GLY A 48 5.26 0.60 -18.22
CA GLY A 48 4.91 -0.80 -18.02
C GLY A 48 5.37 -1.42 -16.69
N GLN A 49 6.19 -0.71 -15.89
CA GLN A 49 6.65 -1.20 -14.57
C GLN A 49 5.69 -0.86 -13.43
N ASN A 50 4.62 -0.10 -13.71
CA ASN A 50 3.64 0.36 -12.73
C ASN A 50 4.29 1.14 -11.55
N ILE A 51 5.31 1.93 -11.87
CA ILE A 51 6.04 2.79 -10.93
C ILE A 51 5.63 4.23 -11.19
N TYR A 52 5.25 4.92 -10.13
CA TYR A 52 4.92 6.34 -10.16
C TYR A 52 5.88 7.12 -9.28
N PHE A 53 5.91 8.44 -9.46
CA PHE A 53 6.85 9.31 -8.77
C PHE A 53 6.15 10.44 -8.04
N TYR A 54 6.52 10.60 -6.76
CA TYR A 54 6.31 11.83 -6.01
C TYR A 54 7.67 12.52 -5.89
N LEU A 55 7.81 13.73 -6.43
CA LEU A 55 9.13 14.29 -6.78
C LEU A 55 9.93 13.26 -7.61
N ASN A 56 11.03 12.75 -7.05
CA ASN A 56 11.86 11.70 -7.64
C ASN A 56 11.86 10.38 -6.84
N HIS A 57 10.93 10.21 -5.88
CA HIS A 57 10.76 8.96 -5.14
C HIS A 57 9.94 7.95 -5.95
N PRO A 58 10.46 6.74 -6.26
CA PRO A 58 9.69 5.70 -6.95
C PRO A 58 8.70 5.02 -6.00
N ILE A 59 7.42 4.97 -6.38
CA ILE A 59 6.30 4.47 -5.57
C ILE A 59 5.54 3.41 -6.37
N GLN A 60 5.31 2.26 -5.72
CA GLN A 60 4.52 1.14 -6.27
C GLN A 60 3.32 0.78 -5.38
N PHE A 61 3.47 0.99 -4.08
CA PHE A 61 2.52 0.58 -3.07
C PHE A 61 2.09 1.78 -2.23
N ILE A 62 0.79 1.92 -2.03
CA ILE A 62 0.20 3.02 -1.28
C ILE A 62 -0.62 2.50 -0.10
N CYS A 63 -0.69 3.34 0.92
CA CYS A 63 -1.53 3.16 2.10
C CYS A 63 -2.35 4.43 2.26
N ALA A 64 -3.68 4.32 2.16
CA ALA A 64 -4.61 5.42 2.37
C ALA A 64 -5.60 5.03 3.46
N ALA A 65 -6.12 5.99 4.20
CA ALA A 65 -7.18 5.74 5.17
C ALA A 65 -8.20 6.87 5.19
N GLY A 66 -9.45 6.49 5.38
CA GLY A 66 -10.59 7.40 5.31
C GLY A 66 -11.91 6.65 5.44
N ILE A 67 -12.98 7.33 5.09
CA ILE A 67 -14.35 6.81 5.11
C ILE A 67 -14.69 6.29 3.72
N ILE A 68 -15.26 5.10 3.63
CA ILE A 68 -15.87 4.60 2.40
C ILE A 68 -17.16 5.40 2.18
N VAL A 69 -17.27 6.13 1.08
CA VAL A 69 -18.43 6.98 0.77
C VAL A 69 -19.34 6.38 -0.29
N ALA A 70 -18.81 5.49 -1.13
CA ALA A 70 -19.59 4.78 -2.14
C ALA A 70 -19.05 3.36 -2.36
N ARG A 71 -19.93 2.49 -2.86
CA ARG A 71 -19.62 1.12 -3.26
C ARG A 71 -20.47 0.72 -4.45
N ASP A 72 -19.81 0.44 -5.56
CA ASP A 72 -20.42 -0.02 -6.80
C ASP A 72 -20.01 -1.46 -7.09
N GLU A 73 -21.00 -2.32 -7.29
CA GLU A 73 -20.79 -3.72 -7.64
C GLU A 73 -20.81 -3.88 -9.16
N GLN A 74 -19.73 -4.40 -9.73
CA GLN A 74 -19.63 -4.75 -11.16
C GLN A 74 -19.38 -6.26 -11.30
N GLU A 75 -19.54 -6.80 -12.51
CA GLU A 75 -19.39 -8.23 -12.77
C GLU A 75 -18.03 -8.77 -12.30
N ARG A 76 -16.94 -8.09 -12.68
CA ARG A 76 -15.55 -8.54 -12.43
C ARG A 76 -14.87 -7.87 -11.24
N ARG A 77 -15.50 -6.87 -10.63
CA ARG A 77 -14.90 -6.07 -9.55
C ARG A 77 -15.95 -5.37 -8.71
N SER A 78 -15.58 -4.97 -7.51
CA SER A 78 -16.30 -3.95 -6.74
C SER A 78 -15.43 -2.71 -6.68
N ILE A 79 -16.03 -1.54 -6.87
CA ILE A 79 -15.35 -0.25 -6.80
C ILE A 79 -15.83 0.44 -5.53
N LEU A 80 -14.90 0.80 -4.66
CA LEU A 80 -15.18 1.61 -3.47
C LEU A 80 -14.64 3.01 -3.71
N VAL A 81 -15.26 4.01 -3.09
CA VAL A 81 -14.73 5.38 -3.07
C VAL A 81 -14.34 5.70 -1.63
N LEU A 82 -13.07 6.05 -1.42
CA LEU A 82 -12.51 6.44 -0.13
C LEU A 82 -12.35 7.97 -0.08
N ASP A 83 -12.91 8.60 0.95
CA ASP A 83 -12.70 10.02 1.26
C ASP A 83 -11.82 10.14 2.52
N ASP A 84 -10.66 10.80 2.37
CA ASP A 84 -9.72 11.09 3.45
C ASP A 84 -9.67 12.59 3.82
N SER A 85 -10.64 13.37 3.30
CA SER A 85 -10.79 14.81 3.47
C SER A 85 -9.56 15.62 3.02
N SER A 86 -8.72 15.08 2.14
CA SER A 86 -7.54 15.79 1.61
C SER A 86 -7.82 16.69 0.42
N GLY A 87 -9.07 16.73 -0.04
CA GLY A 87 -9.51 17.53 -1.21
C GLY A 87 -9.72 16.70 -2.48
N ALA A 88 -9.57 15.38 -2.43
CA ALA A 88 -9.98 14.46 -3.50
C ALA A 88 -10.41 13.12 -2.90
N CYS A 89 -11.22 12.37 -3.65
CA CYS A 89 -11.55 10.98 -3.32
C CYS A 89 -10.65 10.00 -4.06
N LEU A 90 -10.49 8.81 -3.51
CA LEU A 90 -9.70 7.72 -4.09
C LEU A 90 -10.61 6.57 -4.50
N GLU A 91 -10.57 6.19 -5.78
CA GLU A 91 -11.21 4.97 -6.26
C GLU A 91 -10.37 3.74 -5.86
N VAL A 92 -11.04 2.76 -5.26
CA VAL A 92 -10.45 1.52 -4.78
C VAL A 92 -11.08 0.36 -5.53
N VAL A 93 -10.27 -0.42 -6.21
CA VAL A 93 -10.72 -1.56 -7.02
C VAL A 93 -10.46 -2.85 -6.26
N CYS A 94 -11.53 -3.61 -6.04
CA CYS A 94 -11.51 -4.96 -5.46
C CYS A 94 -11.86 -5.97 -6.56
N SER A 95 -10.89 -6.76 -7.03
CA SER A 95 -11.10 -7.76 -8.08
C SER A 95 -11.98 -8.92 -7.58
N LYS A 96 -12.87 -9.45 -8.42
CA LYS A 96 -13.67 -10.66 -8.13
C LYS A 96 -13.06 -11.88 -8.81
N ASN A 97 -13.11 -13.03 -8.14
CA ASN A 97 -12.88 -14.32 -8.78
C ASN A 97 -14.14 -14.70 -9.57
N VAL A 98 -14.17 -14.32 -10.85
CA VAL A 98 -15.23 -14.78 -11.75
C VAL A 98 -14.84 -16.16 -12.25
N GLN A 99 -15.39 -17.21 -11.65
CA GLN A 99 -15.37 -18.52 -12.29
C GLN A 99 -16.25 -18.43 -13.53
N VAL A 100 -15.63 -18.46 -14.71
CA VAL A 100 -16.36 -18.60 -15.96
C VAL A 100 -17.11 -19.94 -15.88
N PRO A 101 -18.45 -19.98 -16.02
CA PRO A 101 -19.15 -21.25 -16.11
C PRO A 101 -18.54 -22.01 -17.28
N ASN A 102 -17.96 -23.17 -17.01
CA ASN A 102 -17.34 -23.99 -18.03
C ASN A 102 -18.48 -24.62 -18.84
N THR A 103 -18.92 -23.95 -19.91
CA THR A 103 -19.93 -24.46 -20.86
C THR A 103 -19.30 -25.52 -21.76
N ASN A 104 -18.72 -26.56 -21.16
CA ASN A 104 -18.28 -27.77 -21.84
C ASN A 104 -18.78 -28.98 -21.04
N ALA A 105 -20.09 -29.03 -20.79
CA ALA A 105 -20.79 -30.28 -20.55
C ALA A 105 -20.98 -30.94 -21.93
N ILE A 106 -19.93 -31.58 -22.44
CA ILE A 106 -20.07 -32.57 -23.51
C ILE A 106 -20.88 -33.71 -22.90
N THR A 107 -22.09 -33.88 -23.42
CA THR A 107 -22.97 -35.01 -23.19
C THR A 107 -22.24 -36.28 -23.67
N THR A 108 -21.60 -36.99 -22.76
CA THR A 108 -21.25 -38.40 -22.97
C THR A 108 -22.17 -39.23 -22.08
N THR A 109 -23.34 -39.56 -22.63
CA THR A 109 -24.10 -40.73 -22.21
C THR A 109 -23.19 -41.94 -22.24
N ASN A 110 -22.90 -42.51 -21.08
CA ASN A 110 -22.58 -43.93 -20.95
C ASN A 110 -23.06 -44.44 -19.59
N ASN A 111 -23.96 -45.41 -19.67
CA ASN A 111 -24.55 -46.15 -18.56
C ASN A 111 -23.50 -46.81 -17.67
N SER A 112 -23.66 -46.68 -16.35
CA SER A 112 -23.49 -47.80 -15.42
C SER A 112 -24.11 -47.48 -14.06
N ASN A 113 -24.92 -48.43 -13.60
CA ASN A 113 -25.64 -48.44 -12.34
C ASN A 113 -24.67 -48.39 -11.14
N SER A 114 -24.95 -47.52 -10.16
CA SER A 114 -24.91 -47.88 -8.74
C SER A 114 -25.41 -46.70 -7.87
N SER A 115 -26.51 -46.98 -7.18
CA SER A 115 -26.98 -46.46 -5.89
C SER A 115 -26.17 -45.31 -5.28
N ASN A 116 -26.76 -44.13 -5.06
CA ASN A 116 -26.50 -43.34 -3.85
C ASN A 116 -27.40 -42.11 -3.67
N ASN A 117 -27.99 -42.06 -2.47
CA ASN A 117 -28.27 -40.91 -1.61
C ASN A 117 -28.67 -39.57 -2.27
N TYR A 118 -29.97 -39.28 -2.19
CA TYR A 118 -30.50 -37.91 -2.22
C TYR A 118 -30.06 -37.15 -0.96
N ASN A 119 -28.90 -36.48 -1.03
CA ASN A 119 -28.61 -35.34 -0.17
C ASN A 119 -28.92 -34.06 -0.94
N ASN A 120 -30.07 -33.48 -0.62
CA ASN A 120 -30.48 -32.13 -1.01
C ASN A 120 -29.55 -31.11 -0.33
N ASN A 121 -28.41 -30.83 -0.95
CA ASN A 121 -27.62 -29.66 -0.59
C ASN A 121 -28.23 -28.46 -1.32
N ASN A 122 -29.01 -27.67 -0.58
CA ASN A 122 -29.34 -26.29 -0.92
C ASN A 122 -28.04 -25.51 -1.16
N THR A 123 -27.62 -25.44 -2.42
CA THR A 123 -26.51 -24.59 -2.87
C THR A 123 -26.98 -23.15 -2.76
N SER A 124 -26.80 -22.57 -1.57
CA SER A 124 -26.83 -21.13 -1.39
C SER A 124 -25.84 -20.52 -2.40
N PRO A 125 -26.21 -19.48 -3.16
CA PRO A 125 -25.32 -18.90 -4.16
C PRO A 125 -24.02 -18.47 -3.47
N THR A 126 -22.90 -19.10 -3.86
CA THR A 126 -21.57 -18.77 -3.38
C THR A 126 -21.31 -17.31 -3.71
N GLN A 127 -21.26 -16.45 -2.69
CA GLN A 127 -20.96 -15.04 -2.88
C GLN A 127 -19.63 -14.90 -3.63
N PRO A 128 -19.51 -13.95 -4.56
CA PRO A 128 -18.29 -13.76 -5.33
C PRO A 128 -17.12 -13.45 -4.38
N THR A 129 -16.11 -14.30 -4.40
CA THR A 129 -14.89 -14.14 -3.58
C THR A 129 -14.01 -13.07 -4.22
N HIS A 130 -13.71 -11.99 -3.50
CA HIS A 130 -12.73 -11.00 -3.95
C HIS A 130 -11.30 -11.51 -3.78
N LEU A 131 -10.38 -10.99 -4.59
CA LEU A 131 -8.98 -11.37 -4.59
C LEU A 131 -8.09 -10.15 -4.37
N ALA A 132 -7.05 -10.32 -3.56
CA ALA A 132 -5.97 -9.35 -3.39
C ALA A 132 -5.20 -9.14 -4.71
N SER A 133 -4.97 -7.89 -5.10
CA SER A 133 -4.49 -7.56 -6.44
C SER A 133 -3.13 -8.15 -6.84
N ALA A 134 -2.20 -8.31 -5.90
CA ALA A 134 -0.84 -8.78 -6.18
C ALA A 134 -0.66 -10.25 -5.82
N THR A 135 -1.33 -10.72 -4.76
CA THR A 135 -1.17 -12.11 -4.28
C THR A 135 -2.27 -13.06 -4.75
N ASN A 136 -3.37 -12.55 -5.33
CA ASN A 136 -4.57 -13.33 -5.66
C ASN A 136 -5.12 -14.14 -4.47
N ARG A 137 -4.81 -13.73 -3.24
CA ARG A 137 -5.34 -14.34 -2.01
C ARG A 137 -6.80 -13.89 -1.82
N PRO A 138 -7.70 -14.77 -1.35
CA PRO A 138 -9.07 -14.38 -1.03
C PRO A 138 -9.13 -13.22 -0.05
N LEU A 139 -9.97 -12.23 -0.34
CA LEU A 139 -10.18 -11.03 0.46
C LEU A 139 -11.68 -10.88 0.76
N ASN A 140 -12.05 -10.83 2.03
CA ASN A 140 -13.43 -10.53 2.42
C ASN A 140 -13.61 -9.01 2.50
N ILE A 141 -14.37 -8.41 1.57
CA ILE A 141 -14.66 -6.96 1.60
C ILE A 141 -16.06 -6.63 2.12
N THR A 142 -16.80 -7.59 2.66
CA THR A 142 -18.14 -7.37 3.23
C THR A 142 -18.20 -6.22 4.24
N PRO A 143 -17.20 -6.01 5.12
CA PRO A 143 -17.19 -4.88 6.06
C PRO A 143 -16.98 -3.50 5.42
N LEU A 144 -16.52 -3.42 4.16
CA LEU A 144 -16.24 -2.17 3.46
C LEU A 144 -17.52 -1.65 2.80
N LEU A 145 -18.44 -1.17 3.63
CA LEU A 145 -19.69 -0.51 3.22
C LEU A 145 -19.57 1.02 3.36
N PRO A 146 -20.41 1.80 2.66
CA PRO A 146 -20.51 3.24 2.93
C PRO A 146 -20.67 3.54 4.42
N GLY A 147 -19.88 4.51 4.92
CA GLY A 147 -19.76 4.86 6.34
C GLY A 147 -18.67 4.08 7.10
N ALA A 148 -18.13 2.99 6.54
CA ALA A 148 -17.02 2.27 7.17
C ALA A 148 -15.73 3.09 7.08
N ARG A 149 -14.96 3.11 8.17
CA ARG A 149 -13.61 3.68 8.21
C ARG A 149 -12.59 2.59 8.01
N ALA A 150 -11.67 2.77 7.07
CA ALA A 150 -10.69 1.74 6.74
C ALA A 150 -9.34 2.33 6.35
N LYS A 151 -8.28 1.60 6.71
CA LYS A 151 -6.93 1.76 6.18
C LYS A 151 -6.72 0.73 5.08
N LEU A 152 -6.53 1.19 3.86
CA LEU A 152 -6.44 0.39 2.65
C LEU A 152 -5.00 0.39 2.14
N LYS A 153 -4.49 -0.79 1.81
CA LYS A 153 -3.16 -0.99 1.23
C LYS A 153 -3.33 -1.63 -0.15
N GLY A 154 -2.69 -1.07 -1.15
CA GLY A 154 -2.82 -1.55 -2.52
C GLY A 154 -1.69 -1.14 -3.45
N THR A 155 -1.72 -1.74 -4.63
CA THR A 155 -0.94 -1.28 -5.78
C THR A 155 -1.65 -0.11 -6.45
N ILE A 156 -0.90 0.71 -7.18
CA ILE A 156 -1.46 1.79 -7.98
C ILE A 156 -1.89 1.20 -9.33
N SER A 157 -3.00 1.66 -9.89
CA SER A 157 -3.33 1.45 -11.30
C SER A 157 -3.86 2.76 -11.90
N CYS A 158 -4.01 2.81 -13.22
CA CYS A 158 -4.59 3.96 -13.91
C CYS A 158 -5.72 3.47 -14.82
N PHE A 159 -6.90 4.08 -14.72
CA PHE A 159 -8.03 3.82 -15.60
C PHE A 159 -8.59 5.14 -16.10
N ARG A 160 -8.64 5.31 -17.43
CA ARG A 160 -9.13 6.54 -18.08
C ARG A 160 -8.47 7.82 -17.54
N GLY A 161 -7.17 7.75 -17.25
CA GLY A 161 -6.39 8.89 -16.75
C GLY A 161 -6.52 9.16 -15.25
N MET A 162 -7.35 8.41 -14.53
CA MET A 162 -7.51 8.50 -13.07
C MET A 162 -6.71 7.40 -12.38
N LEU A 163 -5.97 7.77 -11.34
CA LEU A 163 -5.25 6.80 -10.53
C LEU A 163 -6.22 6.11 -9.56
N GLN A 164 -6.11 4.79 -9.48
CA GLN A 164 -6.92 3.94 -8.61
C GLN A 164 -6.00 3.12 -7.69
N LEU A 165 -6.52 2.75 -6.52
CA LEU A 165 -5.89 1.81 -5.60
C LEU A 165 -6.45 0.41 -5.87
N HIS A 166 -5.63 -0.51 -6.32
CA HIS A 166 -5.99 -1.92 -6.43
C HIS A 166 -5.76 -2.62 -5.08
N LEU A 167 -6.83 -3.06 -4.45
CA LEU A 167 -6.81 -3.48 -3.06
C LEU A 167 -6.00 -4.77 -2.87
N GLU A 168 -5.01 -4.72 -1.98
CA GLU A 168 -4.23 -5.88 -1.56
C GLU A 168 -4.66 -6.38 -0.19
N ARG A 169 -4.86 -5.46 0.75
CA ARG A 169 -5.30 -5.75 2.12
C ARG A 169 -5.85 -4.50 2.79
N TYR A 170 -6.65 -4.68 3.83
CA TYR A 170 -7.18 -3.57 4.61
C TYR A 170 -7.25 -3.87 6.10
N GLU A 171 -7.47 -2.81 6.88
CA GLU A 171 -7.76 -2.85 8.30
C GLU A 171 -8.94 -1.90 8.58
N ILE A 172 -9.94 -2.36 9.34
CA ILE A 172 -11.05 -1.50 9.78
C ILE A 172 -10.57 -0.61 10.92
N LEU A 173 -10.79 0.69 10.77
CA LEU A 173 -10.50 1.68 11.81
C LEU A 173 -11.74 1.85 12.68
N ARG A 174 -11.69 1.29 13.90
CA ARG A 174 -12.86 1.22 14.78
C ARG A 174 -13.28 2.58 15.32
N ASP A 175 -12.31 3.45 15.61
CA ASP A 175 -12.54 4.74 16.26
C ASP A 175 -11.78 5.88 15.57
N THR A 176 -12.17 7.11 15.92
CA THR A 176 -11.53 8.34 15.43
C THR A 176 -10.08 8.46 15.90
N ASN A 177 -9.72 7.85 17.03
CA ASN A 177 -8.33 7.84 17.48
C ASN A 177 -7.43 7.08 16.48
N ALA A 178 -7.90 5.99 15.88
CA ALA A 178 -7.18 5.24 14.87
C ALA A 178 -6.99 6.05 13.58
N GLU A 179 -8.00 6.82 13.17
CA GLU A 179 -7.90 7.76 12.04
C GLU A 179 -6.85 8.83 12.31
N VAL A 180 -6.91 9.48 13.48
CA VAL A 180 -5.96 10.53 13.88
C VAL A 180 -4.53 9.99 13.96
N ARG A 181 -4.33 8.77 14.49
CA ARG A 181 -3.01 8.10 14.47
C ARG A 181 -2.49 7.93 13.05
N PHE A 182 -3.34 7.46 12.13
CA PHE A 182 -2.96 7.34 10.72
C PHE A 182 -2.62 8.70 10.10
N TRP A 183 -3.36 9.76 10.41
CA TRP A 183 -3.05 11.11 9.93
C TRP A 183 -1.70 11.61 10.44
N ASP A 184 -1.34 11.34 11.69
CA ASP A 184 -0.02 11.67 12.26
C ASP A 184 1.08 10.90 11.50
N GLU A 185 0.91 9.59 11.28
CA GLU A 185 1.85 8.78 10.50
C GLU A 185 2.00 9.26 9.05
N ARG A 186 0.89 9.56 8.36
CA ARG A 186 0.86 10.07 6.98
C ARG A 186 1.56 11.42 6.89
N THR A 187 1.23 12.35 7.79
CA THR A 187 1.81 13.69 7.82
C THR A 187 3.31 13.63 8.07
N ARG A 188 3.75 12.79 9.02
CA ARG A 188 5.16 12.57 9.30
C ARG A 188 5.89 12.01 8.08
N PHE A 189 5.32 10.99 7.43
CA PHE A 189 5.91 10.38 6.23
C PHE A 189 6.02 11.40 5.08
N ARG A 190 4.97 12.21 4.87
CA ARG A 190 4.97 13.27 3.85
C ARG A 190 6.08 14.28 4.10
N LEU A 191 6.20 14.81 5.32
CA LEU A 191 7.16 15.85 5.64
C LEU A 191 8.61 15.34 5.62
N GLN A 192 8.85 14.12 6.11
CA GLN A 192 10.20 13.58 6.28
C GLN A 192 10.75 12.86 5.05
N VAL A 193 9.86 12.31 4.22
CA VAL A 193 10.25 11.51 3.05
C VAL A 193 9.80 12.19 1.77
N LEU A 194 8.48 12.32 1.55
CA LEU A 194 7.95 12.71 0.24
C LEU A 194 8.24 14.17 -0.13
N SER A 195 8.34 15.07 0.85
CA SER A 195 8.58 16.50 0.63
C SER A 195 10.06 16.84 0.45
N VAL A 196 10.96 15.86 0.60
CA VAL A 196 12.41 16.03 0.45
C VAL A 196 12.86 15.24 -0.78
N PRO A 197 13.56 15.84 -1.76
CA PRO A 197 14.10 15.11 -2.90
C PRO A 197 14.94 13.91 -2.45
N TRP A 198 14.74 12.76 -3.09
CA TRP A 198 15.56 11.58 -2.86
C TRP A 198 16.95 11.81 -3.45
N VAL A 199 17.99 11.62 -2.64
CA VAL A 199 19.38 11.76 -3.09
C VAL A 199 20.16 10.51 -2.72
N VAL A 200 20.87 9.96 -3.71
CA VAL A 200 21.80 8.83 -3.58
C VAL A 200 23.20 9.33 -3.90
N ALA A 201 24.16 9.00 -3.02
CA ALA A 201 25.57 9.34 -3.23
C ALA A 201 26.13 8.65 -4.48
N ARG A 202 27.03 9.31 -5.21
CA ARG A 202 27.62 8.76 -6.44
C ARG A 202 28.27 7.39 -6.24
N GLY A 203 29.02 7.20 -5.16
CA GLY A 203 29.64 5.90 -4.84
C GLY A 203 28.62 4.79 -4.59
N GLU A 204 27.45 5.13 -4.05
CA GLU A 204 26.37 4.17 -3.82
C GLU A 204 25.70 3.77 -5.15
N VAL A 205 25.49 4.74 -6.06
CA VAL A 205 24.98 4.45 -7.41
C VAL A 205 25.91 3.49 -8.15
N GLU A 206 27.22 3.73 -8.11
CA GLU A 206 28.19 2.88 -8.78
C GLU A 206 28.24 1.47 -8.20
N ARG A 207 28.21 1.36 -6.86
CA ARG A 207 28.12 0.06 -6.18
C ARG A 207 26.91 -0.75 -6.65
N LEU A 208 25.75 -0.10 -6.73
CA LEU A 208 24.51 -0.75 -7.15
C LEU A 208 24.50 -1.11 -8.64
N ARG A 209 25.21 -0.34 -9.47
CA ARG A 209 25.41 -0.64 -10.88
C ARG A 209 26.22 -1.94 -11.06
N VAL A 210 27.39 -2.03 -10.42
CA VAL A 210 28.25 -3.22 -10.47
C VAL A 210 27.51 -4.46 -9.98
N GLU A 211 26.73 -4.34 -8.91
CA GLU A 211 25.89 -5.45 -8.42
C GLU A 211 24.85 -5.89 -9.48
N ALA A 212 24.18 -4.94 -10.13
CA ALA A 212 23.18 -5.25 -11.15
C ALA A 212 23.80 -5.90 -12.41
N GLU A 213 24.97 -5.42 -12.84
CA GLU A 213 25.72 -6.00 -13.96
C GLU A 213 26.22 -7.41 -13.61
N GLY A 214 26.74 -7.62 -12.39
CA GLY A 214 27.16 -8.94 -11.91
C GLY A 214 26.00 -9.95 -11.85
N VAL A 215 24.81 -9.52 -11.39
CA VAL A 215 23.59 -10.35 -11.42
C VAL A 215 23.17 -10.69 -12.85
N ALA A 216 23.28 -9.74 -13.79
CA ALA A 216 22.94 -9.99 -15.20
C ALA A 216 23.89 -11.01 -15.85
N VAL A 217 25.19 -10.92 -15.57
CA VAL A 217 26.21 -11.87 -16.06
C VAL A 217 25.97 -13.27 -15.46
N ALA A 218 25.73 -13.37 -14.15
CA ALA A 218 25.40 -14.64 -13.51
C ALA A 218 24.10 -15.26 -14.06
N ALA A 219 23.08 -14.44 -14.30
CA ALA A 219 21.81 -14.88 -14.89
C ALA A 219 21.97 -15.33 -16.35
N ALA A 220 22.89 -14.73 -17.12
CA ALA A 220 23.20 -15.15 -18.48
C ALA A 220 23.99 -16.48 -18.50
N ALA A 221 24.93 -16.67 -17.58
CA ALA A 221 25.69 -17.92 -17.44
C ALA A 221 24.79 -19.10 -17.02
N GLY A 222 23.87 -18.90 -16.07
CA GLY A 222 22.95 -19.93 -15.60
C GLY A 222 21.87 -20.37 -16.60
N ARG A 223 21.74 -19.72 -17.76
CA ARG A 223 20.80 -20.13 -18.83
C ARG A 223 21.37 -21.16 -19.81
N LYS A 224 22.69 -21.43 -19.79
CA LYS A 224 23.32 -22.37 -20.74
C LYS A 224 23.21 -23.86 -20.35
N ASP A 225 22.89 -24.18 -19.10
CA ASP A 225 22.87 -25.58 -18.59
C ASP A 225 21.48 -26.25 -18.61
N GLY A 226 20.49 -25.70 -19.33
CA GLY A 226 19.07 -26.01 -19.13
C GLY A 226 18.35 -26.86 -20.18
N ASP A 227 18.95 -27.17 -21.33
CA ASP A 227 18.28 -27.85 -22.46
C ASP A 227 18.63 -29.35 -22.55
N GLY A 228 18.70 -30.02 -21.40
CA GLY A 228 18.72 -31.47 -21.33
C GLY A 228 17.31 -32.02 -21.48
N TYR A 229 17.04 -32.80 -22.53
CA TYR A 229 15.80 -33.57 -22.71
C TYR A 229 15.50 -34.43 -21.46
N LEU A 230 14.60 -33.97 -20.59
CA LEU A 230 14.13 -34.73 -19.44
C LEU A 230 12.96 -35.62 -19.85
N ASN A 231 13.03 -36.91 -19.51
CA ASN A 231 11.91 -37.85 -19.70
C ASN A 231 10.66 -37.40 -18.92
N ALA A 232 9.48 -37.88 -19.32
CA ALA A 232 8.17 -37.46 -18.76
C ALA A 232 8.08 -37.49 -17.22
N ASP A 233 8.75 -38.43 -16.56
CA ASP A 233 8.83 -38.53 -15.10
C ASP A 233 9.68 -37.41 -14.46
N GLY A 234 10.76 -37.00 -15.15
CA GLY A 234 11.60 -35.87 -14.76
C GLY A 234 10.87 -34.53 -14.79
N HIS A 235 9.88 -34.36 -15.69
CA HIS A 235 9.03 -33.16 -15.73
C HIS A 235 8.14 -33.02 -14.49
N VAL A 236 7.60 -34.12 -13.97
CA VAL A 236 6.74 -34.11 -12.77
C VAL A 236 7.57 -33.77 -11.53
N VAL A 237 8.75 -34.37 -11.39
CA VAL A 237 9.68 -34.09 -10.29
C VAL A 237 10.22 -32.65 -10.37
N ALA A 238 10.59 -32.18 -11.56
CA ALA A 238 11.06 -30.80 -11.77
C ALA A 238 9.96 -29.77 -11.45
N ARG A 239 8.71 -30.02 -11.83
CA ARG A 239 7.57 -29.16 -11.51
C ARG A 239 7.28 -29.11 -10.01
N ARG A 240 7.38 -30.25 -9.31
CA ARG A 240 7.23 -30.32 -7.84
C ARG A 240 8.33 -29.51 -7.13
N ARG A 241 9.58 -29.68 -7.56
CA ARG A 241 10.75 -28.97 -7.01
C ARG A 241 10.71 -27.46 -7.31
N LYS A 242 10.21 -27.07 -8.48
CA LYS A 242 9.99 -25.65 -8.85
C LYS A 242 8.90 -25.02 -7.98
N ALA A 243 7.77 -25.69 -7.79
CA ALA A 243 6.68 -25.22 -6.94
C ALA A 243 7.11 -25.09 -5.46
N GLU A 244 7.94 -26.02 -4.98
CA GLU A 244 8.50 -25.98 -3.63
C GLU A 244 9.45 -24.77 -3.44
N ARG A 245 10.37 -24.56 -4.40
CA ARG A 245 11.25 -23.38 -4.41
C ARG A 245 10.47 -22.06 -4.52
N GLU A 246 9.36 -22.02 -5.27
CA GLU A 246 8.50 -20.84 -5.36
C GLU A 246 7.79 -20.55 -4.03
N ARG A 247 7.26 -21.57 -3.34
CA ARG A 247 6.66 -21.43 -2.00
C ARG A 247 7.68 -20.96 -0.97
N GLU A 248 8.90 -21.47 -1.03
CA GLU A 248 9.98 -21.06 -0.14
C GLU A 248 10.38 -19.60 -0.37
N ARG A 249 10.52 -19.19 -1.63
CA ARG A 249 10.75 -17.78 -2.01
C ARG A 249 9.59 -16.87 -1.61
N GLU A 250 8.34 -17.35 -1.69
CA GLU A 250 7.17 -16.60 -1.24
C GLU A 250 7.21 -16.38 0.28
N LYS A 251 7.47 -17.44 1.06
CA LYS A 251 7.65 -17.34 2.52
C LYS A 251 8.81 -16.41 2.89
N GLU A 252 9.92 -16.49 2.17
CA GLU A 252 11.06 -15.60 2.42
C GLU A 252 10.73 -14.15 2.08
N ARG A 253 10.02 -13.89 0.98
CA ARG A 253 9.53 -12.53 0.64
C ARG A 253 8.55 -12.01 1.69
N GLU A 254 7.67 -12.87 2.20
CA GLU A 254 6.71 -12.53 3.25
C GLU A 254 7.44 -12.20 4.57
N ARG A 255 8.45 -13.00 4.94
CA ARG A 255 9.34 -12.71 6.08
C ARG A 255 10.06 -11.37 5.92
N ARG A 256 10.72 -11.14 4.77
CA ARG A 256 11.44 -9.88 4.49
C ARG A 256 10.51 -8.67 4.47
N ARG A 257 9.27 -8.82 3.99
CA ARG A 257 8.23 -7.77 4.04
C ARG A 257 7.80 -7.49 5.48
N GLY A 258 7.56 -8.54 6.28
CA GLY A 258 7.25 -8.41 7.70
C GLY A 258 8.36 -7.70 8.46
N GLU A 259 9.61 -8.11 8.27
CA GLU A 259 10.78 -7.52 8.91
C GLU A 259 11.02 -6.06 8.50
N GLY A 260 10.78 -5.71 7.24
CA GLY A 260 10.83 -4.32 6.77
C GLY A 260 9.76 -3.46 7.43
N GLU A 261 8.52 -3.95 7.47
CA GLU A 261 7.38 -3.29 8.12
C GLU A 261 7.61 -3.13 9.63
N GLU A 262 8.18 -4.15 10.28
CA GLU A 262 8.50 -4.14 11.70
C GLU A 262 9.66 -3.18 12.01
N ARG A 263 10.72 -3.16 11.20
CA ARG A 263 11.86 -2.24 11.39
C ARG A 263 11.43 -0.78 11.22
N ASP A 264 10.59 -0.49 10.24
CA ASP A 264 10.01 0.84 10.06
C ASP A 264 9.06 1.19 11.21
N ARG A 265 8.21 0.24 11.63
CA ARG A 265 7.35 0.41 12.81
C ARG A 265 8.18 0.73 14.05
N LEU A 266 9.26 0.01 14.31
CA LEU A 266 10.13 0.21 15.47
C LEU A 266 10.87 1.55 15.42
N ARG A 267 11.34 1.96 14.23
CA ARG A 267 11.96 3.29 14.04
C ARG A 267 10.96 4.40 14.29
N ILE A 268 9.72 4.24 13.82
CA ILE A 268 8.64 5.20 14.04
C ILE A 268 8.24 5.24 15.52
N GLU A 269 8.10 4.09 16.17
CA GLU A 269 7.70 3.95 17.58
C GLU A 269 8.75 4.57 18.52
N LYS A 270 10.05 4.28 18.33
CA LYS A 270 11.13 4.91 19.11
C LYS A 270 11.18 6.42 18.93
N ARG A 271 10.79 6.93 17.75
CA ARG A 271 10.68 8.37 17.51
C ARG A 271 9.41 8.95 18.16
N TYR A 272 8.32 8.18 18.14
CA TYR A 272 7.04 8.52 18.76
C TYR A 272 7.18 8.62 20.28
N GLU A 273 7.84 7.68 20.94
CA GLU A 273 8.10 7.75 22.39
C GLU A 273 8.86 9.03 22.77
N ARG A 274 9.85 9.43 21.98
CA ARG A 274 10.59 10.69 22.20
C ARG A 274 9.70 11.92 22.01
N GLU A 275 8.83 11.91 21.00
CA GLU A 275 7.92 13.00 20.69
C GLU A 275 6.72 13.05 21.68
N GLU A 276 6.23 11.92 22.19
CA GLU A 276 5.19 11.80 23.22
C GLU A 276 5.59 12.52 24.50
N VAL A 277 6.84 12.35 24.94
CA VAL A 277 7.38 13.08 26.10
C VAL A 277 7.31 14.60 25.89
N VAL A 278 7.51 15.07 24.65
CA VAL A 278 7.39 16.50 24.33
C VAL A 278 5.92 16.93 24.28
N ARG A 279 5.05 16.09 23.70
CA ARG A 279 3.61 16.35 23.54
C ARG A 279 2.91 16.38 24.89
N GLU A 280 3.26 15.48 25.80
CA GLU A 280 2.77 15.46 27.17
C GLU A 280 3.19 16.73 27.93
N LYS A 281 4.45 17.16 27.80
CA LYS A 281 4.94 18.42 28.39
C LYS A 281 4.17 19.63 27.86
N LEU A 282 3.90 19.67 26.56
CA LEU A 282 3.12 20.74 25.94
C LEU A 282 1.65 20.71 26.39
N ALA A 283 1.02 19.53 26.42
CA ALA A 283 -0.33 19.36 26.92
C ALA A 283 -0.46 19.79 28.39
N ARG A 284 0.55 19.49 29.22
CA ARG A 284 0.62 19.95 30.60
C ARG A 284 0.67 21.48 30.69
N ARG A 285 1.54 22.13 29.91
CA ARG A 285 1.60 23.61 29.85
C ARG A 285 0.29 24.23 29.37
N CYS A 286 -0.39 23.61 28.40
CA CYS A 286 -1.70 24.07 27.92
C CYS A 286 -2.78 23.95 29.01
N ARG A 287 -2.77 22.86 29.80
CA ARG A 287 -3.68 22.71 30.96
C ARG A 287 -3.39 23.76 32.04
N GLU A 288 -2.13 24.00 32.37
CA GLU A 288 -1.69 25.01 33.33
C GLU A 288 -2.13 26.43 32.89
N LYS A 289 -1.88 26.81 31.63
CA LYS A 289 -2.31 28.09 31.06
C LYS A 289 -3.84 28.23 31.06
N SER A 290 -4.56 27.19 30.64
CA SER A 290 -6.03 27.17 30.67
C SER A 290 -6.58 27.34 32.09
N ALA A 291 -5.94 26.73 33.10
CA ALA A 291 -6.32 26.90 34.50
C ALA A 291 -6.09 28.33 35.00
N LEU A 292 -5.00 28.98 34.56
CA LEU A 292 -4.70 30.37 34.89
C LEU A 292 -5.76 31.33 34.32
N VAL A 293 -6.10 31.18 33.02
CA VAL A 293 -7.15 31.95 32.37
C VAL A 293 -8.50 31.77 33.07
N ARG A 294 -8.84 30.54 33.48
CA ARG A 294 -10.07 30.27 34.25
C ARG A 294 -10.06 30.95 35.62
N ARG A 295 -8.92 31.01 36.31
CA ARG A 295 -8.76 31.73 37.59
C ARG A 295 -8.91 33.24 37.41
N ASP A 296 -8.28 33.81 36.39
CA ASP A 296 -8.38 35.25 36.09
C ASP A 296 -9.80 35.65 35.67
N GLY A 297 -10.49 34.81 34.90
CA GLY A 297 -11.91 34.99 34.57
C GLY A 297 -12.79 35.00 35.82
N LYS A 298 -12.54 34.11 36.79
CA LYS A 298 -13.26 34.11 38.09
C LYS A 298 -12.95 35.35 38.94
N ARG A 299 -11.69 35.81 38.98
CA ARG A 299 -11.30 37.04 39.69
C ARG A 299 -12.01 38.27 39.10
N ARG A 300 -11.98 38.43 37.77
CA ARG A 300 -12.67 39.54 37.08
C ARG A 300 -14.18 39.54 37.33
N LYS A 301 -14.79 38.36 37.40
CA LYS A 301 -16.22 38.21 37.70
C LYS A 301 -16.56 38.59 39.15
N ARG A 302 -15.68 38.30 40.11
CA ARG A 302 -15.83 38.72 41.52
C ARG A 302 -15.66 40.23 41.69
N VAL A 303 -14.67 40.86 41.06
CA VAL A 303 -14.47 42.32 41.16
C VAL A 303 -15.71 43.07 40.64
N ARG A 304 -16.26 42.64 39.50
CA ARG A 304 -17.51 43.19 38.96
C ARG A 304 -18.75 43.00 39.84
N GLN A 305 -18.69 42.12 40.83
CA GLN A 305 -19.80 41.82 41.74
C GLN A 305 -19.68 42.60 43.07
N VAL A 306 -18.54 43.26 43.30
CA VAL A 306 -18.27 44.11 44.48
C VAL A 306 -18.46 45.60 44.14
N ASP A 307 -18.42 45.96 42.85
CA ASP A 307 -18.68 47.33 42.35
C ASP A 307 -20.18 47.60 42.03
N VAL A 308 -21.11 46.89 42.69
CA VAL A 308 -22.58 47.11 42.60
C VAL A 308 -23.15 47.32 43.99
#